data_AF-A0AAD6XDH7-F1
#
_entry.id   AF-A0AAD6XDH7-F1
#
_cell.length_a   1.000
_cell.length_b   1.000
_cell.length_c   1.000
_cell.angle_alpha   90.00
_cell.angle_beta   90.00
_cell.angle_gamma   90.00
#
_symmetry.space_group_name_H-M   'P 1'
#
loop_
_entity.id
_entity.type
_entity.pdbx_description
1 polymer ?
#
loop_
_entity_poly.entity_id
_entity_poly.type
_entity_poly.pdbx_seq_one_letter_code
_entity_poly.pdbx_strand_id
1 'polypeptide(L)'
;MPGWVGRRPYPSGWPWIQPSILISTAEDERYRANYWLDTELGEDDDSSDDYLPPEGSNSDSDASSDDSAHLMVDSVSDDAISDSEVAYIAAGVKNWRRSPSPTPLEQQEDLSRQIAELVKAEQAAAAAYNPDEVVSLITHLYELFIAMGHWPEGCLRYPPHTDPPVNEELAVQLGYAPACVALMHRLPYWNWHENGDDRRQIVSRSHFADYTRDDDLKEGRRGWPYMWMDGSSDYDPWLLPIVISDREGTHVMLDTVLGTVRAYSTGGGPTHDAVEWRRHGEVGPTEEEKNQAEWTEYRRTPLVPAAHYFSEVISAYRSLLRLPIVDPDRSDPKEEPQHHSSYPIWMITEEREEKETLLNLYRACGWPDQWRRAEFVAKWTVAKKEIRARARQAQEQDEDGDGFD
;
A
#
# COMPACT_ATOMS: atom_id res chain seq x y z
N MET A 1 9.30 -30.93 23.00
CA MET A 1 8.61 -30.50 21.77
C MET A 1 7.82 -29.25 22.09
N PRO A 2 8.24 -28.07 21.62
CA PRO A 2 7.50 -26.84 21.87
C PRO A 2 6.23 -26.82 21.01
N GLY A 3 5.12 -26.42 21.62
CA GLY A 3 3.80 -26.39 21.01
C GLY A 3 3.70 -25.30 19.95
N TRP A 4 3.21 -25.69 18.78
CA TRP A 4 2.84 -24.78 17.69
C TRP A 4 1.48 -24.18 18.00
N VAL A 5 1.44 -22.85 18.16
CA VAL A 5 0.20 -22.08 18.29
C VAL A 5 -0.31 -21.76 16.88
N GLY A 6 -1.54 -22.17 16.58
CA GLY A 6 -2.22 -21.94 15.30
C GLY A 6 -2.36 -20.44 14.99
N ARG A 7 -2.21 -20.10 13.71
CA ARG A 7 -2.01 -18.74 13.19
C ARG A 7 -3.36 -18.24 12.65
N ARG A 8 -4.14 -17.55 13.49
CA ARG A 8 -5.49 -17.03 13.13
C ARG A 8 -5.54 -16.42 11.71
N PRO A 9 -6.62 -16.66 10.93
CA PRO A 9 -6.82 -15.95 9.68
C PRO A 9 -7.05 -14.48 10.00
N TYR A 10 -6.21 -13.62 9.43
CA TYR A 10 -6.33 -12.18 9.57
C TYR A 10 -7.51 -11.72 8.70
N PRO A 11 -8.44 -10.90 9.22
CA PRO A 11 -9.13 -9.98 8.32
C PRO A 11 -8.03 -9.12 7.71
N SER A 12 -7.80 -9.26 6.40
CA SER A 12 -6.85 -8.40 5.69
C SER A 12 -7.12 -6.96 6.08
N GLY A 13 -6.12 -6.29 6.66
CA GLY A 13 -6.19 -4.86 6.82
C GLY A 13 -6.28 -4.20 5.46
N TRP A 14 -6.65 -2.95 5.54
CA TRP A 14 -7.00 -2.14 4.40
C TRP A 14 -5.81 -2.08 3.43
N PRO A 15 -6.09 -1.90 2.14
CA PRO A 15 -6.20 -0.50 1.81
C PRO A 15 -7.58 -0.28 1.18
N TRP A 16 -8.29 0.72 1.69
CA TRP A 16 -9.52 1.28 1.11
C TRP A 16 -10.83 0.50 1.34
N ILE A 17 -11.46 0.79 2.48
CA ILE A 17 -12.88 0.66 2.81
C ILE A 17 -13.56 -0.56 2.20
N GLN A 18 -13.55 -1.67 2.93
CA GLN A 18 -14.72 -2.53 2.89
C GLN A 18 -15.90 -1.65 3.33
N PRO A 19 -16.88 -1.30 2.47
CA PRO A 19 -18.12 -0.77 2.99
C PRO A 19 -18.60 -1.82 3.98
N SER A 20 -18.79 -1.43 5.24
CA SER A 20 -19.30 -2.32 6.26
C SER A 20 -20.74 -2.69 5.92
N ILE A 21 -20.93 -3.60 4.98
CA ILE A 21 -22.13 -4.38 4.80
C ILE A 21 -21.88 -5.62 5.66
N LEU A 22 -22.44 -5.55 6.86
CA LEU A 22 -22.77 -6.65 7.77
C LEU A 22 -22.16 -8.02 7.36
N ILE A 23 -21.10 -8.47 8.04
CA ILE A 23 -20.95 -9.83 8.58
C ILE A 23 -19.68 -9.85 9.45
N SER A 24 -19.86 -10.25 10.71
CA SER A 24 -18.81 -10.77 11.56
C SER A 24 -18.91 -12.28 11.49
N THR A 25 -17.87 -12.96 11.00
CA THR A 25 -17.65 -14.38 11.27
C THR A 25 -16.16 -14.64 11.45
N ALA A 26 -15.84 -15.36 12.53
CA ALA A 26 -14.54 -15.94 12.81
C ALA A 26 -14.40 -17.33 12.16
N GLU A 27 -13.15 -17.76 11.94
CA GLU A 27 -12.69 -19.04 11.33
C GLU A 27 -12.70 -18.99 9.77
N ASP A 28 -11.61 -19.28 9.04
CA ASP A 28 -10.96 -20.60 8.87
C ASP A 28 -9.48 -20.48 8.40
N GLU A 29 -8.57 -21.29 8.97
CA GLU A 29 -7.23 -21.55 8.44
C GLU A 29 -7.31 -22.83 7.60
N ARG A 30 -7.00 -22.77 6.28
CA ARG A 30 -6.60 -23.96 5.51
C ARG A 30 -6.02 -23.56 4.15
N TYR A 31 -4.93 -24.25 3.78
CA TYR A 31 -4.11 -24.15 2.55
C TYR A 31 -2.88 -23.22 2.56
N ARG A 32 -1.79 -23.69 3.17
CA ARG A 32 -0.42 -23.52 2.62
C ARG A 32 0.42 -24.75 2.96
N ALA A 33 0.55 -25.66 2.00
CA ALA A 33 1.57 -26.70 2.03
C ALA A 33 2.05 -26.98 0.59
N ASN A 34 3.37 -27.01 0.45
CA ASN A 34 4.18 -27.35 -0.72
C ASN A 34 4.38 -26.19 -1.71
N TYR A 35 5.58 -25.60 -1.71
CA TYR A 35 6.39 -25.24 -2.88
C TYR A 35 7.64 -24.51 -2.37
N TRP A 36 8.62 -25.28 -1.89
CA TRP A 36 10.00 -24.83 -1.75
C TRP A 36 10.89 -26.05 -1.95
N LEU A 37 11.46 -26.17 -3.14
CA LEU A 37 12.76 -26.79 -3.44
C LEU A 37 13.07 -26.54 -4.91
N ASP A 38 14.34 -26.24 -5.18
CA ASP A 38 15.04 -26.14 -6.46
C ASP A 38 14.82 -24.88 -7.32
N THR A 39 15.68 -23.88 -7.11
CA THR A 39 16.46 -23.34 -8.23
C THR A 39 17.81 -22.84 -7.71
N GLU A 40 18.85 -23.66 -7.85
CA GLU A 40 20.24 -23.23 -7.88
C GLU A 40 20.39 -22.29 -9.09
N LEU A 41 20.66 -21.00 -8.86
CA LEU A 41 21.08 -20.09 -9.92
C LEU A 41 22.56 -19.81 -9.75
N GLY A 42 23.28 -20.25 -10.78
CA GLY A 42 24.71 -20.17 -10.93
C GLY A 42 25.21 -18.74 -10.90
N GLU A 43 26.36 -18.64 -10.25
CA GLU A 43 27.34 -17.57 -10.34
C GLU A 43 27.77 -17.43 -11.81
N ASP A 44 27.61 -16.24 -12.39
CA ASP A 44 28.41 -15.78 -13.52
C ASP A 44 28.67 -14.28 -13.31
N ASP A 45 29.80 -14.04 -12.65
CA ASP A 45 30.90 -13.18 -13.09
C ASP A 45 30.57 -12.16 -14.20
N ASP A 46 30.55 -10.87 -13.86
CA ASP A 46 31.04 -9.86 -14.79
C ASP A 46 31.61 -8.65 -14.04
N SER A 47 32.94 -8.64 -13.99
CA SER A 47 33.77 -7.52 -13.59
C SER A 47 33.67 -6.37 -14.61
N SER A 48 33.62 -5.13 -14.14
CA SER A 48 34.53 -4.09 -14.67
C SER A 48 34.42 -2.77 -13.89
N ASP A 49 35.60 -2.36 -13.42
CA ASP A 49 36.19 -1.03 -13.55
C ASP A 49 35.71 0.12 -12.64
N ASP A 50 36.43 0.22 -11.51
CA ASP A 50 37.41 1.27 -11.23
C ASP A 50 37.03 2.74 -11.53
N TYR A 51 36.68 3.50 -10.47
CA TYR A 51 37.15 4.88 -10.30
C TYR A 51 37.09 5.30 -8.81
N LEU A 52 38.26 5.37 -8.17
CA LEU A 52 38.48 6.06 -6.89
C LEU A 52 39.46 7.23 -7.09
N PRO A 53 39.17 8.43 -6.56
CA PRO A 53 40.20 9.40 -6.23
C PRO A 53 40.61 9.31 -4.74
N PRO A 54 41.82 9.78 -4.38
CA PRO A 54 42.44 9.47 -3.10
C PRO A 54 42.01 10.45 -2.00
N GLU A 55 41.77 9.94 -0.80
CA GLU A 55 41.73 10.76 0.41
C GLU A 55 43.07 10.72 1.16
N GLY A 56 43.47 11.90 1.62
CA GLY A 56 44.64 12.12 2.44
C GLY A 56 44.29 12.14 3.93
N SER A 57 45.08 11.36 4.67
CA SER A 57 45.70 11.64 5.97
C SER A 57 44.88 12.02 7.21
N ASN A 58 45.34 11.39 8.30
CA ASN A 58 45.29 11.76 9.73
C ASN A 58 44.07 11.27 10.50
N SER A 59 44.15 10.99 11.80
CA SER A 59 45.17 10.53 12.75
C SER A 59 44.40 10.46 14.08
N ASP A 60 44.82 9.58 14.99
CA ASP A 60 44.50 9.61 16.43
C ASP A 60 43.02 9.28 16.79
N SER A 61 42.67 8.57 17.85
CA SER A 61 43.39 8.14 19.05
C SER A 61 42.54 7.09 19.79
N ASP A 62 43.24 6.15 20.42
CA ASP A 62 42.72 5.23 21.42
C ASP A 62 42.13 5.98 22.62
N ALA A 63 40.93 5.60 23.06
CA ALA A 63 40.47 5.81 24.42
C ALA A 63 39.43 4.75 24.80
N SER A 64 39.88 3.80 25.60
CA SER A 64 39.06 2.85 26.34
C SER A 64 38.36 3.54 27.50
N SER A 65 37.05 3.30 27.67
CA SER A 65 36.41 3.36 28.98
C SER A 65 35.17 2.48 29.01
N ASP A 66 35.36 1.39 29.74
CA ASP A 66 34.42 0.45 30.31
C ASP A 66 33.47 1.18 31.29
N ASP A 67 32.15 1.06 31.09
CA ASP A 67 31.16 1.39 32.13
C ASP A 67 29.88 0.58 31.92
N SER A 68 29.88 -0.61 32.52
CA SER A 68 28.74 -1.53 32.60
C SER A 68 27.70 -1.00 33.60
N ALA A 69 26.60 -0.43 33.11
CA ALA A 69 25.44 -0.09 33.91
C ALA A 69 24.49 -1.32 34.02
N HIS A 70 24.49 -1.95 35.19
CA HIS A 70 23.51 -2.96 35.59
C HIS A 70 22.08 -2.37 35.61
N LEU A 71 21.26 -2.76 34.63
CA LEU A 71 19.81 -2.57 34.69
C LEU A 71 19.20 -3.59 35.66
N MET A 72 18.61 -3.09 36.74
CA MET A 72 17.75 -3.87 37.63
C MET A 72 16.44 -4.17 36.90
N VAL A 73 16.20 -5.45 36.65
CA VAL A 73 14.92 -5.97 36.18
C VAL A 73 14.02 -6.08 37.41
N ASP A 74 13.04 -5.17 37.52
CA ASP A 74 12.00 -5.27 38.53
C ASP A 74 11.21 -6.56 38.32
N SER A 75 11.10 -7.33 39.40
CA SER A 75 10.31 -8.56 39.47
C SER A 75 8.84 -8.24 39.25
N VAL A 76 8.33 -8.59 38.07
CA VAL A 76 6.90 -8.56 37.78
C VAL A 76 6.22 -9.57 38.70
N SER A 77 5.32 -9.09 39.55
CA SER A 77 4.51 -9.91 40.43
C SER A 77 3.61 -10.84 39.62
N ASP A 78 3.67 -12.13 39.91
CA ASP A 78 2.70 -13.14 39.49
C ASP A 78 1.34 -12.81 40.13
N ASP A 79 0.59 -11.88 39.52
CA ASP A 79 -0.80 -11.63 39.88
C ASP A 79 -1.64 -12.83 39.44
N ALA A 80 -2.03 -13.62 40.44
CA ALA A 80 -2.91 -14.77 40.27
C ALA A 80 -4.22 -14.33 39.60
N ILE A 81 -4.48 -14.89 38.41
CA ILE A 81 -5.75 -14.74 37.68
C ILE A 81 -6.90 -15.03 38.65
N SER A 82 -7.80 -14.05 38.82
CA SER A 82 -8.89 -14.19 39.78
C SER A 82 -9.82 -15.34 39.38
N ASP A 83 -10.39 -16.06 40.36
CA ASP A 83 -11.37 -17.13 40.10
C ASP A 83 -12.58 -16.64 39.27
N SER A 84 -12.86 -15.33 39.28
CA SER A 84 -13.87 -14.68 38.43
C SER A 84 -13.45 -14.56 36.96
N GLU A 85 -12.18 -14.33 36.65
CA GLU A 85 -11.67 -14.35 35.27
C GLU A 85 -11.63 -15.78 34.72
N VAL A 86 -11.24 -16.76 35.55
CA VAL A 86 -11.29 -18.17 35.16
C VAL A 86 -12.74 -18.61 34.87
N ALA A 87 -13.71 -18.15 35.67
CA ALA A 87 -15.13 -18.40 35.43
C ALA A 87 -15.67 -17.68 34.18
N TYR A 88 -15.21 -16.47 33.88
CA TYR A 88 -15.59 -15.73 32.67
C TYR A 88 -15.03 -16.39 31.40
N ILE A 89 -13.77 -16.84 31.44
CA ILE A 89 -13.14 -17.61 30.35
C ILE A 89 -13.86 -18.96 30.20
N ALA A 90 -14.17 -19.67 31.28
CA ALA A 90 -14.87 -20.96 31.24
C ALA A 90 -16.33 -20.84 30.76
N ALA A 91 -17.01 -19.74 31.07
CA ALA A 91 -18.36 -19.43 30.58
C ALA A 91 -18.33 -19.02 29.10
N GLY A 92 -17.31 -18.27 28.67
CA GLY A 92 -17.02 -17.99 27.28
C GLY A 92 -16.82 -19.28 26.48
N VAL A 93 -15.95 -20.19 26.92
CA VAL A 93 -15.63 -21.45 26.24
C VAL A 93 -16.86 -22.40 26.12
N LYS A 94 -17.82 -22.35 27.05
CA LYS A 94 -19.05 -23.18 26.96
C LYS A 94 -20.10 -22.67 25.95
N ASN A 95 -20.06 -21.39 25.58
CA ASN A 95 -20.94 -20.81 24.56
C ASN A 95 -20.35 -20.86 23.14
N TRP A 96 -19.12 -21.36 22.97
CA TRP A 96 -18.53 -21.72 21.67
C TRP A 96 -19.06 -23.07 21.16
N ARG A 97 -20.32 -23.42 21.45
CA ARG A 97 -21.01 -24.46 20.69
C ARG A 97 -21.11 -23.93 19.27
N ARG A 98 -20.11 -24.30 18.46
CA ARG A 98 -20.00 -24.02 17.03
C ARG A 98 -21.40 -24.16 16.43
N SER A 99 -21.96 -23.04 15.99
CA SER A 99 -23.07 -23.09 15.05
C SER A 99 -22.63 -24.07 13.95
N PRO A 100 -23.49 -25.02 13.53
CA PRO A 100 -23.13 -25.92 12.46
C PRO A 100 -22.63 -25.06 11.28
N SER A 101 -21.46 -25.41 10.75
CA SER A 101 -20.92 -24.74 9.57
C SER A 101 -22.00 -24.77 8.48
N PRO A 102 -22.24 -23.66 7.78
CA PRO A 102 -23.27 -23.61 6.74
C PRO A 102 -23.03 -24.73 5.73
N THR A 103 -24.11 -25.36 5.29
CA THR A 103 -24.07 -26.40 4.27
C THR A 103 -23.57 -25.81 2.94
N PRO A 104 -23.02 -26.62 2.02
CA PRO A 104 -22.59 -26.11 0.70
C PRO A 104 -23.71 -25.38 -0.06
N LEU A 105 -24.96 -25.82 0.09
CA LEU A 105 -26.11 -25.15 -0.50
C LEU A 105 -26.36 -23.77 0.13
N GLU A 106 -26.30 -23.66 1.47
CA GLU A 106 -26.43 -22.37 2.17
C GLU A 106 -25.29 -21.41 1.81
N GLN A 107 -24.06 -21.92 1.64
CA GLN A 107 -22.92 -21.12 1.16
C GLN A 107 -23.13 -20.60 -0.26
N GLN A 108 -23.67 -21.45 -1.15
CA GLN A 108 -23.97 -21.07 -2.54
C GLN A 108 -25.11 -20.05 -2.65
N GLU A 109 -26.17 -20.22 -1.86
CA GLU A 109 -27.30 -19.29 -1.79
C GLU A 109 -26.86 -17.93 -1.21
N ASP A 110 -26.03 -17.95 -0.17
CA ASP A 110 -25.45 -16.74 0.43
C ASP A 110 -24.54 -16.00 -0.56
N LEU A 111 -23.65 -16.72 -1.27
CA LEU A 111 -22.81 -16.14 -2.31
C LEU A 111 -23.65 -15.53 -3.44
N SER A 112 -24.69 -16.23 -3.90
CA SER A 112 -25.59 -15.72 -4.95
C SER A 112 -26.28 -14.42 -4.53
N ARG A 113 -26.71 -14.33 -3.26
CA ARG A 113 -27.26 -13.10 -2.69
C ARG A 113 -26.22 -11.98 -2.64
N GLN A 114 -25.01 -12.27 -2.15
CA GLN A 114 -23.92 -11.31 -2.07
C GLN A 114 -23.53 -10.77 -3.45
N ILE A 115 -23.48 -11.63 -4.48
CA ILE A 115 -23.25 -11.21 -5.88
C ILE A 115 -24.36 -10.28 -6.37
N ALA A 116 -25.63 -10.60 -6.09
CA ALA A 116 -26.75 -9.76 -6.48
C ALA A 116 -26.70 -8.37 -5.80
N GLU A 117 -26.31 -8.32 -4.53
CA GLU A 117 -26.11 -7.07 -3.78
C GLU A 117 -24.94 -6.26 -4.35
N LEU A 118 -23.82 -6.91 -4.67
CA LEU A 118 -22.67 -6.29 -5.32
C LEU A 118 -23.05 -5.68 -6.68
N VAL A 119 -23.72 -6.44 -7.55
CA VAL A 119 -24.17 -5.94 -8.87
C VAL A 119 -25.11 -4.74 -8.72
N LYS A 120 -26.00 -4.77 -7.72
CA LYS A 120 -26.87 -3.63 -7.41
C LYS A 120 -26.06 -2.41 -6.95
N ALA A 121 -25.02 -2.61 -6.14
CA ALA A 121 -24.12 -1.54 -5.72
C ALA A 121 -23.33 -0.96 -6.90
N GLU A 122 -22.82 -1.79 -7.80
CA GLU A 122 -22.14 -1.38 -9.03
C GLU A 122 -23.05 -0.53 -9.93
N GLN A 123 -24.31 -0.95 -10.13
CA GLN A 123 -25.29 -0.18 -10.90
C GLN A 123 -25.61 1.17 -10.24
N ALA A 124 -25.73 1.21 -8.92
CA ALA A 124 -25.96 2.44 -8.18
C ALA A 124 -24.77 3.39 -8.28
N ALA A 125 -23.53 2.87 -8.19
CA ALA A 125 -22.30 3.64 -8.38
C ALA A 125 -22.23 4.22 -9.79
N ALA A 126 -22.50 3.40 -10.82
CA ALA A 126 -22.49 3.83 -12.21
C ALA A 126 -23.52 4.94 -12.47
N ALA A 127 -24.72 4.84 -11.88
CA ALA A 127 -25.77 5.84 -12.00
C ALA A 127 -25.44 7.16 -11.26
N ALA A 128 -24.64 7.10 -10.19
CA ALA A 128 -24.21 8.25 -9.41
C ALA A 128 -22.88 8.85 -9.90
N TYR A 129 -22.22 8.23 -10.88
CA TYR A 129 -20.89 8.63 -11.32
C TYR A 129 -20.90 10.02 -11.95
N ASN A 130 -20.10 10.92 -11.37
CA ASN A 130 -19.84 12.25 -11.90
C ASN A 130 -18.32 12.44 -12.11
N PRO A 131 -17.83 12.50 -13.36
CA PRO A 131 -16.41 12.67 -13.64
C PRO A 131 -15.87 14.00 -13.12
N ASP A 132 -16.68 15.06 -13.08
CA ASP A 132 -16.28 16.39 -12.62
C ASP A 132 -15.98 16.38 -11.13
N GLU A 133 -16.80 15.68 -10.35
CA GLU A 133 -16.63 15.50 -8.92
C GLU A 133 -15.36 14.68 -8.62
N VAL A 134 -15.14 13.58 -9.36
CA VAL A 134 -13.93 12.76 -9.20
C VAL A 134 -12.67 13.56 -9.53
N VAL A 135 -12.67 14.34 -10.62
CA VAL A 135 -11.56 15.25 -10.95
C VAL A 135 -11.33 16.27 -9.84
N SER A 136 -12.40 16.87 -9.29
CA SER A 136 -12.30 17.82 -8.18
C SER A 136 -11.71 17.18 -6.93
N LEU A 137 -12.09 15.94 -6.60
CA LEU A 137 -11.58 15.23 -5.44
C LEU A 137 -10.11 14.81 -5.60
N ILE A 138 -9.71 14.31 -6.78
CA ILE A 138 -8.29 14.01 -7.06
C ILE A 138 -7.46 15.29 -6.97
N THR A 139 -7.98 16.41 -7.50
CA THR A 139 -7.33 17.72 -7.38
C THR A 139 -7.16 18.14 -5.93
N HIS A 140 -8.22 18.04 -5.13
CA HIS A 140 -8.15 18.37 -3.70
C HIS A 140 -7.17 17.45 -2.94
N LEU A 141 -7.09 16.16 -3.30
CA LEU A 141 -6.10 15.25 -2.72
C LEU A 141 -4.66 15.72 -3.02
N TYR A 142 -4.38 16.15 -4.25
CA TYR A 142 -3.05 16.64 -4.63
C TYR A 142 -2.71 17.96 -3.94
N GLU A 143 -3.65 18.89 -3.89
CA GLU A 143 -3.51 20.15 -3.15
C GLU A 143 -3.32 19.91 -1.65
N LEU A 144 -3.95 18.88 -1.08
CA LEU A 144 -3.76 18.49 0.31
C LEU A 144 -2.31 18.09 0.58
N PHE A 145 -1.66 17.33 -0.31
CA PHE A 145 -0.25 16.97 -0.16
C PHE A 145 0.70 18.18 -0.22
N ILE A 146 0.39 19.18 -1.04
CA ILE A 146 1.11 20.47 -1.03
C ILE A 146 0.89 21.19 0.31
N ALA A 147 -0.38 21.30 0.74
CA ALA A 147 -0.76 21.97 1.97
C ALA A 147 -0.07 21.34 3.18
N MET A 148 -0.03 20.01 3.24
CA MET A 148 0.67 19.21 4.25
C MET A 148 2.20 19.39 4.21
N GLY A 149 2.77 19.96 3.15
CA GLY A 149 4.21 20.24 3.05
C GLY A 149 5.04 19.08 2.53
N HIS A 150 4.40 18.04 1.98
CA HIS A 150 5.09 16.92 1.32
C HIS A 150 5.47 17.24 -0.12
N TRP A 151 4.71 18.12 -0.75
CA TRP A 151 4.93 18.58 -2.11
C TRP A 151 5.26 20.08 -2.13
N PRO A 152 6.19 20.54 -2.99
CA PRO A 152 6.52 21.96 -3.09
C PRO A 152 5.34 22.74 -3.68
N GLU A 153 5.33 24.05 -3.44
CA GLU A 153 4.31 24.91 -4.06
C GLU A 153 4.58 25.01 -5.58
N GLY A 154 3.52 25.02 -6.39
CA GLY A 154 3.63 25.14 -7.85
C GLY A 154 3.98 23.83 -8.59
N CYS A 155 4.10 22.71 -7.89
CA CYS A 155 4.43 21.41 -8.49
C CYS A 155 3.30 20.76 -9.30
N LEU A 156 2.09 21.34 -9.32
CA LEU A 156 0.95 20.81 -10.05
C LEU A 156 0.69 21.60 -11.34
N ARG A 157 0.45 20.85 -12.41
CA ARG A 157 -0.06 21.35 -13.68
C ARG A 157 -1.56 21.09 -13.74
N TYR A 158 -2.32 22.17 -13.85
CA TYR A 158 -3.77 22.11 -13.99
C TYR A 158 -4.16 22.13 -15.47
N PRO A 159 -5.30 21.51 -15.84
CA PRO A 159 -5.83 21.65 -17.20
C PRO A 159 -6.12 23.12 -17.54
N PRO A 160 -6.10 23.52 -18.83
CA PRO A 160 -5.81 22.69 -20.00
C PRO A 160 -4.32 22.37 -20.17
N HIS A 161 -4.01 21.13 -20.50
CA HIS A 161 -2.63 20.66 -20.74
C HIS A 161 -2.22 20.98 -22.17
N THR A 162 -1.49 22.08 -22.36
CA THR A 162 -0.99 22.50 -23.68
C THR A 162 0.48 22.20 -23.91
N ASP A 163 1.26 21.94 -22.85
CA ASP A 163 2.70 21.71 -22.94
C ASP A 163 3.24 20.76 -21.83
N PRO A 164 3.55 19.49 -22.16
CA PRO A 164 3.03 18.76 -23.32
C PRO A 164 1.51 18.50 -23.19
N PRO A 165 0.78 18.41 -24.32
CA PRO A 165 -0.60 17.94 -24.31
C PRO A 165 -0.68 16.41 -24.12
N VAL A 166 -1.86 15.91 -23.77
CA VAL A 166 -2.14 14.47 -23.80
C VAL A 166 -2.07 13.97 -25.26
N ASN A 167 -1.32 12.91 -25.49
CA ASN A 167 -1.20 12.28 -26.81
C ASN A 167 -2.45 11.42 -27.09
N GLU A 168 -3.53 12.05 -27.54
CA GLU A 168 -4.81 11.39 -27.82
C GLU A 168 -4.67 10.26 -28.85
N GLU A 169 -3.84 10.45 -29.87
CA GLU A 169 -3.63 9.44 -30.91
C GLU A 169 -3.01 8.17 -30.32
N LEU A 170 -1.96 8.31 -29.51
CA LEU A 170 -1.36 7.18 -28.80
C LEU A 170 -2.34 6.55 -27.82
N ALA A 171 -3.10 7.35 -27.08
CA ALA A 171 -4.10 6.82 -26.14
C ALA A 171 -5.16 5.96 -26.85
N VAL A 172 -5.63 6.39 -28.03
CA VAL A 172 -6.56 5.61 -28.86
C VAL A 172 -5.90 4.35 -29.41
N GLN A 173 -4.65 4.43 -29.88
CA GLN A 173 -3.90 3.26 -30.36
C GLN A 173 -3.69 2.20 -29.27
N LEU A 174 -3.47 2.65 -28.03
CA LEU A 174 -3.34 1.84 -26.83
C LEU A 174 -4.69 1.30 -26.29
N GLY A 175 -5.80 1.63 -26.95
CA GLY A 175 -7.11 1.09 -26.65
C GLY A 175 -7.82 1.73 -25.46
N TYR A 176 -7.43 2.93 -25.01
CA TYR A 176 -8.19 3.64 -23.99
C TYR A 176 -9.59 4.01 -24.49
N ALA A 177 -10.60 3.85 -23.63
CA ALA A 177 -11.96 4.28 -23.93
C ALA A 177 -12.05 5.82 -24.00
N PRO A 178 -12.98 6.40 -24.79
CA PRO A 178 -13.15 7.85 -24.89
C PRO A 178 -13.36 8.56 -23.54
N ALA A 179 -14.02 7.90 -22.57
CA ALA A 179 -14.21 8.44 -21.23
C ALA A 179 -12.89 8.58 -20.46
N CYS A 180 -11.96 7.63 -20.61
CA CYS A 180 -10.62 7.71 -20.02
C CYS A 180 -9.84 8.87 -20.64
N VAL A 181 -9.81 8.96 -21.97
CA VAL A 181 -9.12 10.05 -22.68
C VAL A 181 -9.68 11.42 -22.26
N ALA A 182 -11.01 11.55 -22.19
CA ALA A 182 -11.65 12.77 -21.72
C ALA A 182 -11.25 13.15 -20.29
N LEU A 183 -11.09 12.18 -19.38
CA LEU A 183 -10.57 12.43 -18.03
C LEU A 183 -9.10 12.83 -18.04
N MET A 184 -8.26 12.24 -18.90
CA MET A 184 -6.84 12.58 -18.98
C MET A 184 -6.62 14.08 -19.27
N HIS A 185 -7.52 14.72 -20.03
CA HIS A 185 -7.45 16.18 -20.27
C HIS A 185 -7.85 17.05 -19.08
N ARG A 186 -8.44 16.45 -18.04
CA ARG A 186 -9.09 17.18 -16.94
C ARG A 186 -8.40 16.96 -15.59
N LEU A 187 -7.67 15.87 -15.44
CA LEU A 187 -6.92 15.58 -14.23
C LEU A 187 -5.74 16.56 -14.07
N PRO A 188 -5.39 16.98 -12.84
CA PRO A 188 -4.14 17.65 -12.59
C PRO A 188 -2.98 16.65 -12.64
N TYR A 189 -1.79 17.11 -13.02
CA TYR A 189 -0.59 16.27 -13.10
C TYR A 189 0.58 16.87 -12.33
N TRP A 190 1.46 15.99 -11.86
CA TRP A 190 2.70 16.37 -11.19
C TRP A 190 3.74 16.88 -12.20
N ASN A 191 4.34 18.04 -11.95
CA ASN A 191 5.45 18.56 -12.74
C ASN A 191 6.76 17.86 -12.37
N TRP A 192 7.15 16.87 -13.17
CA TRP A 192 8.36 16.06 -12.95
C TRP A 192 9.67 16.83 -13.07
N HIS A 193 9.79 17.62 -14.14
CA HIS A 193 11.08 18.15 -14.58
C HIS A 193 11.69 19.14 -13.59
N GLU A 194 10.86 19.73 -12.73
CA GLU A 194 11.26 20.75 -11.77
C GLU A 194 11.53 20.18 -10.37
N ASN A 195 11.04 18.97 -10.05
CA ASN A 195 10.93 18.50 -8.65
C ASN A 195 11.69 17.20 -8.34
N GLY A 196 12.35 16.56 -9.32
CA GLY A 196 13.12 15.33 -9.13
C GLY A 196 12.28 14.07 -8.86
N ASP A 197 12.93 12.92 -8.66
CA ASP A 197 12.30 11.60 -8.42
C ASP A 197 11.81 11.42 -6.96
N ASP A 198 11.19 12.46 -6.40
CA ASP A 198 10.54 12.39 -5.09
C ASP A 198 9.10 11.84 -5.17
N ARG A 199 8.67 11.35 -6.34
CA ARG A 199 7.33 10.76 -6.57
C ARG A 199 7.06 9.54 -5.68
N ARG A 200 8.10 8.77 -5.38
CA ARG A 200 8.04 7.56 -4.54
C ARG A 200 7.73 7.87 -3.07
N GLN A 201 7.68 9.16 -2.70
CA GLN A 201 7.47 9.56 -1.32
C GLN A 201 6.02 9.55 -0.86
N ILE A 202 4.97 9.45 -1.70
CA ILE A 202 3.58 9.42 -1.15
C ILE A 202 2.93 8.06 -1.29
N VAL A 203 3.26 7.36 -2.36
CA VAL A 203 2.83 6.00 -2.64
C VAL A 203 4.11 5.17 -2.81
N SER A 204 4.44 4.39 -1.77
CA SER A 204 5.62 3.54 -1.74
C SER A 204 5.66 2.69 -3.01
N ARG A 205 6.80 2.72 -3.72
CA ARG A 205 7.05 1.93 -4.93
C ARG A 205 5.98 2.10 -6.01
N SER A 206 5.37 3.27 -6.08
CA SER A 206 4.42 3.68 -7.11
C SER A 206 4.62 5.15 -7.47
N HIS A 207 3.89 5.62 -8.47
CA HIS A 207 3.76 7.03 -8.78
C HIS A 207 2.36 7.39 -9.25
N PHE A 208 1.99 8.65 -9.09
CA PHE A 208 0.79 9.21 -9.72
C PHE A 208 1.00 9.34 -11.22
N ALA A 209 0.05 8.84 -12.01
CA ALA A 209 0.13 8.83 -13.46
C ALA A 209 0.10 10.26 -14.04
N ASP A 210 0.96 10.53 -15.02
CA ASP A 210 0.98 11.74 -15.83
C ASP A 210 0.78 11.42 -17.31
N TYR A 211 -0.47 11.38 -17.76
CA TYR A 211 -0.83 11.00 -19.13
C TYR A 211 -0.53 12.06 -20.19
N THR A 212 0.13 13.16 -19.83
CA THR A 212 0.81 14.01 -20.82
C THR A 212 2.14 13.42 -21.28
N ARG A 213 2.58 12.33 -20.64
CA ARG A 213 3.78 11.56 -20.99
C ARG A 213 3.37 10.25 -21.68
N ASP A 214 4.01 9.98 -22.81
CA ASP A 214 3.77 8.75 -23.57
C ASP A 214 4.15 7.48 -22.78
N ASP A 215 5.10 7.56 -21.85
CA ASP A 215 5.52 6.41 -21.03
C ASP A 215 4.43 6.00 -20.04
N ASP A 216 3.88 6.95 -19.27
CA ASP A 216 2.74 6.71 -18.37
C ASP A 216 1.49 6.27 -19.13
N LEU A 217 1.28 6.73 -20.37
CA LEU A 217 0.21 6.22 -21.25
C LEU A 217 0.39 4.72 -21.53
N LYS A 218 1.60 4.28 -21.87
CA LYS A 218 1.92 2.87 -22.14
C LYS A 218 1.86 2.04 -20.86
N GLU A 219 2.48 2.50 -19.78
CA GLU A 219 2.50 1.82 -18.49
C GLU A 219 1.10 1.67 -17.90
N GLY A 220 0.26 2.70 -18.02
CA GLY A 220 -1.13 2.68 -17.55
C GLY A 220 -2.04 1.68 -18.29
N ARG A 221 -1.57 1.06 -19.38
CA ARG A 221 -2.26 -0.06 -20.04
C ARG A 221 -1.75 -1.42 -19.64
N ARG A 222 -0.49 -1.52 -19.24
CA ARG A 222 0.15 -2.80 -18.92
C ARG A 222 -0.44 -3.36 -17.63
N GLY A 223 -1.03 -4.55 -17.70
CA GLY A 223 -1.52 -5.29 -16.54
C GLY A 223 -0.45 -5.49 -15.46
N TRP A 224 0.83 -5.54 -15.86
CA TRP A 224 1.96 -5.60 -14.94
C TRP A 224 3.21 -4.97 -15.58
N PRO A 225 3.59 -3.73 -15.25
CA PRO A 225 4.65 -3.01 -15.95
C PRO A 225 6.05 -3.59 -15.73
N TYR A 226 6.28 -4.39 -14.67
CA TYR A 226 7.62 -4.81 -14.23
C TYR A 226 8.00 -6.28 -14.54
N MET A 227 7.06 -7.10 -14.98
CA MET A 227 7.38 -8.49 -15.33
C MET A 227 7.90 -8.44 -16.75
N TRP A 228 9.17 -8.81 -16.93
CA TRP A 228 9.80 -9.08 -18.23
C TRP A 228 9.12 -10.21 -19.01
N MET A 229 7.96 -10.69 -18.54
CA MET A 229 7.10 -11.58 -19.28
C MET A 229 6.36 -10.76 -20.32
N ASP A 230 6.91 -10.76 -21.53
CA ASP A 230 6.19 -10.39 -22.76
C ASP A 230 4.90 -11.23 -22.83
N GLY A 231 3.79 -10.71 -22.31
CA GLY A 231 2.54 -11.48 -22.21
C GLY A 231 1.49 -10.97 -21.23
N SER A 232 1.78 -9.95 -20.39
CA SER A 232 0.72 -9.37 -19.55
C SER A 232 -0.40 -8.83 -20.43
N SER A 233 -1.63 -9.23 -20.17
CA SER A 233 -2.79 -8.64 -20.86
C SER A 233 -2.92 -7.16 -20.49
N ASP A 234 -3.36 -6.35 -21.45
CA ASP A 234 -3.72 -4.98 -21.16
C ASP A 234 -4.92 -4.93 -20.20
N TYR A 235 -5.01 -3.88 -19.39
CA TYR A 235 -6.20 -3.63 -18.58
C TYR A 235 -7.46 -3.50 -19.44
N ASP A 236 -8.65 -3.50 -18.85
CA ASP A 236 -9.85 -3.18 -19.62
C ASP A 236 -9.79 -1.73 -20.17
N PRO A 237 -10.30 -1.44 -21.39
CA PRO A 237 -10.23 -0.10 -22.03
C PRO A 237 -10.73 1.07 -21.18
N TRP A 238 -11.71 0.82 -20.31
CA TRP A 238 -12.37 1.82 -19.47
C TRP A 238 -11.71 2.02 -18.09
N LEU A 239 -10.63 1.30 -17.81
CA LEU A 239 -9.83 1.49 -16.61
C LEU A 239 -8.76 2.55 -16.84
N LEU A 240 -8.65 3.46 -15.88
CA LEU A 240 -7.65 4.52 -15.86
C LEU A 240 -6.87 4.47 -14.54
N PRO A 241 -5.63 3.95 -14.54
CA PRO A 241 -4.74 4.06 -13.39
C PRO A 241 -4.52 5.53 -12.98
N ILE A 242 -4.86 5.85 -11.74
CA ILE A 242 -4.52 7.13 -11.10
C ILE A 242 -3.14 7.01 -10.44
N VAL A 243 -2.84 5.84 -9.90
CA VAL A 243 -1.53 5.47 -9.38
C VAL A 243 -1.05 4.23 -10.12
N ILE A 244 0.13 4.34 -10.75
CA ILE A 244 0.84 3.26 -11.43
C ILE A 244 1.83 2.69 -10.43
N SER A 245 1.75 1.37 -10.21
CA SER A 245 2.72 0.66 -9.39
C SER A 245 4.00 0.42 -10.16
N ASP A 246 5.13 0.52 -9.47
CA ASP A 246 6.38 -0.12 -9.87
C ASP A 246 6.30 -1.63 -9.51
N ARG A 247 7.43 -2.32 -9.36
CA ARG A 247 7.47 -3.78 -9.04
C ARG A 247 6.59 -4.24 -7.86
N GLU A 248 6.57 -3.49 -6.76
CA GLU A 248 5.98 -3.92 -5.47
C GLU A 248 5.20 -2.78 -4.80
N GLY A 249 4.44 -2.02 -5.59
CA GLY A 249 3.73 -0.83 -5.13
C GLY A 249 2.22 -1.02 -4.98
N THR A 250 1.55 0.11 -4.78
CA THR A 250 0.09 0.23 -4.77
C THR A 250 -0.43 0.61 -6.15
N HIS A 251 -1.48 -0.08 -6.60
CA HIS A 251 -2.32 0.32 -7.72
C HIS A 251 -3.55 1.08 -7.22
N VAL A 252 -3.94 2.15 -7.92
CA VAL A 252 -5.23 2.81 -7.76
C VAL A 252 -5.79 3.07 -9.15
N MET A 253 -6.87 2.40 -9.52
CA MET A 253 -7.46 2.46 -10.86
C MET A 253 -8.91 2.89 -10.80
N LEU A 254 -9.28 3.85 -11.64
CA LEU A 254 -10.63 4.32 -11.82
C LEU A 254 -11.31 3.56 -12.95
N ASP A 255 -12.41 2.89 -12.64
CA ASP A 255 -13.35 2.34 -13.62
C ASP A 255 -14.31 3.45 -14.08
N THR A 256 -14.14 3.92 -15.31
CA THR A 256 -14.91 5.04 -15.85
C THR A 256 -16.33 4.66 -16.30
N VAL A 257 -16.65 3.36 -16.36
CA VAL A 257 -18.00 2.87 -16.66
C VAL A 257 -18.82 2.77 -15.37
N LEU A 258 -18.21 2.25 -14.31
CA LEU A 258 -18.88 2.05 -13.02
C LEU A 258 -18.75 3.25 -12.07
N GLY A 259 -17.81 4.18 -12.32
CA GLY A 259 -17.51 5.26 -11.39
C GLY A 259 -16.95 4.75 -10.07
N THR A 260 -16.19 3.66 -10.10
CA THR A 260 -15.61 3.00 -8.92
C THR A 260 -14.09 2.97 -8.99
N VAL A 261 -13.42 2.93 -7.85
CA VAL A 261 -11.98 2.72 -7.73
C VAL A 261 -11.71 1.27 -7.32
N ARG A 262 -10.67 0.69 -7.93
CA ARG A 262 -10.00 -0.54 -7.53
C ARG A 262 -8.64 -0.15 -6.98
N ALA A 263 -8.30 -0.58 -5.78
CA ALA A 263 -6.99 -0.29 -5.25
C ALA A 263 -6.46 -1.45 -4.39
N TYR A 264 -5.21 -1.83 -4.63
CA TYR A 264 -4.55 -2.98 -4.04
C TYR A 264 -3.03 -2.81 -4.09
N SER A 265 -2.32 -3.53 -3.23
CA SER A 265 -0.86 -3.66 -3.23
C SER A 265 -0.45 -4.89 -4.04
N THR A 266 0.62 -4.82 -4.82
CA THR A 266 1.13 -5.93 -5.64
C THR A 266 1.54 -7.14 -4.78
N GLY A 267 1.89 -6.92 -3.51
CA GLY A 267 2.21 -8.00 -2.56
C GLY A 267 1.01 -8.54 -1.77
N GLY A 268 -0.10 -7.79 -1.72
CA GLY A 268 -1.25 -8.09 -0.88
C GLY A 268 -2.35 -8.88 -1.58
N GLY A 269 -2.54 -8.65 -2.89
CA GLY A 269 -3.63 -9.22 -3.68
C GLY A 269 -5.03 -8.93 -3.08
N PRO A 270 -6.12 -9.26 -3.80
CA PRO A 270 -7.45 -9.29 -3.21
C PRO A 270 -7.59 -10.49 -2.27
N THR A 271 -8.36 -10.34 -1.18
CA THR A 271 -8.69 -11.49 -0.34
C THR A 271 -9.59 -12.48 -1.06
N HIS A 272 -9.29 -13.77 -0.89
CA HIS A 272 -10.09 -14.87 -1.44
C HIS A 272 -11.54 -14.87 -0.93
N ASP A 273 -11.81 -14.24 0.21
CA ASP A 273 -13.13 -14.13 0.83
C ASP A 273 -13.98 -12.99 0.24
N ALA A 274 -13.37 -12.04 -0.48
CA ALA A 274 -14.11 -10.95 -1.12
C ALA A 274 -15.15 -11.49 -2.10
N VAL A 275 -16.33 -10.86 -2.16
CA VAL A 275 -17.40 -11.27 -3.08
C VAL A 275 -16.95 -11.12 -4.53
N GLU A 276 -16.14 -10.09 -4.81
CA GLU A 276 -15.48 -9.84 -6.09
C GLU A 276 -14.52 -10.97 -6.46
N TRP A 277 -13.82 -11.56 -5.50
CA TRP A 277 -13.01 -12.75 -5.76
C TRP A 277 -13.90 -13.96 -6.03
N ARG A 278 -14.84 -14.25 -5.12
CA ARG A 278 -15.68 -15.45 -5.17
C ARG A 278 -16.62 -15.49 -6.39
N ARG A 279 -17.10 -14.34 -6.88
CA ARG A 279 -17.95 -14.27 -8.09
C ARG A 279 -17.24 -14.74 -9.36
N HIS A 280 -15.91 -14.68 -9.37
CA HIS A 280 -15.10 -15.15 -10.50
C HIS A 280 -14.83 -16.67 -10.45
N GLY A 281 -15.43 -17.40 -9.49
CA GLY A 281 -15.50 -18.87 -9.46
C GLY A 281 -14.66 -19.49 -8.32
N GLU A 282 -15.07 -20.48 -7.53
CA GLU A 282 -15.93 -21.68 -7.73
C GLU A 282 -15.64 -22.48 -9.00
N VAL A 283 -15.44 -21.83 -10.15
CA VAL A 283 -14.59 -22.35 -11.23
C VAL A 283 -13.24 -21.70 -11.03
N GLY A 284 -12.38 -22.33 -10.22
CA GLY A 284 -10.99 -21.89 -10.15
C GLY A 284 -10.46 -21.75 -11.57
N PRO A 285 -9.68 -20.70 -11.87
CA PRO A 285 -9.13 -20.54 -13.20
C PRO A 285 -8.55 -21.89 -13.66
N THR A 286 -8.89 -22.32 -14.89
CA THR A 286 -8.19 -23.43 -15.55
C THR A 286 -6.67 -23.21 -15.44
N GLU A 287 -5.81 -24.23 -15.54
CA GLU A 287 -4.35 -23.97 -15.45
C GLU A 287 -3.87 -22.92 -16.48
N GLU A 288 -4.50 -22.87 -17.66
CA GLU A 288 -4.27 -21.82 -18.65
C GLU A 288 -4.79 -20.45 -18.19
N GLU A 289 -5.98 -20.41 -17.58
CA GLU A 289 -6.45 -19.22 -16.92
C GLU A 289 -5.63 -18.90 -15.67
N LYS A 290 -4.99 -19.80 -14.93
CA LYS A 290 -4.16 -19.44 -13.76
C LYS A 290 -2.95 -18.66 -14.24
N ASN A 291 -2.33 -19.18 -15.29
CA ASN A 291 -1.28 -18.49 -16.03
C ASN A 291 -1.76 -17.18 -16.67
N GLN A 292 -3.08 -16.94 -16.82
CA GLN A 292 -3.69 -15.68 -17.30
C GLN A 292 -4.46 -14.87 -16.22
N ALA A 293 -4.70 -15.42 -15.04
CA ALA A 293 -5.64 -14.92 -14.03
C ALA A 293 -4.91 -14.28 -12.86
N GLU A 294 -3.64 -14.64 -12.63
CA GLU A 294 -2.68 -13.73 -11.99
C GLU A 294 -2.78 -12.33 -12.63
N TRP A 295 -3.02 -12.25 -13.94
CA TRP A 295 -3.08 -10.98 -14.69
C TRP A 295 -4.44 -10.26 -14.63
N THR A 296 -5.44 -10.80 -13.91
CA THR A 296 -6.75 -10.16 -13.74
C THR A 296 -7.10 -9.90 -12.28
N GLU A 297 -6.12 -9.90 -11.37
CA GLU A 297 -6.31 -9.63 -9.93
C GLU A 297 -7.12 -8.35 -9.67
N TYR A 298 -6.93 -7.32 -10.50
CA TYR A 298 -7.71 -6.10 -10.41
C TYR A 298 -9.23 -6.35 -10.53
N ARG A 299 -9.68 -7.31 -11.34
CA ARG A 299 -11.11 -7.64 -11.52
C ARG A 299 -11.73 -8.23 -10.25
N ARG A 300 -10.90 -8.87 -9.44
CA ARG A 300 -11.22 -9.49 -8.15
C ARG A 300 -11.04 -8.54 -6.96
N THR A 301 -10.50 -7.35 -7.20
CA THR A 301 -10.36 -6.30 -6.17
C THR A 301 -11.74 -5.71 -5.85
N PRO A 302 -12.03 -5.46 -4.56
CA PRO A 302 -13.23 -4.74 -4.15
C PRO A 302 -13.43 -3.41 -4.87
N LEU A 303 -14.69 -3.10 -5.16
CA LEU A 303 -15.07 -1.87 -5.84
C LEU A 303 -15.62 -0.86 -4.84
N VAL A 304 -15.04 0.34 -4.83
CA VAL A 304 -15.51 1.46 -4.00
C VAL A 304 -15.97 2.60 -4.89
N PRO A 305 -17.16 3.21 -4.71
CA PRO A 305 -17.55 4.40 -5.46
C PRO A 305 -16.45 5.47 -5.39
N ALA A 306 -16.02 6.00 -6.53
CA ALA A 306 -14.82 6.82 -6.64
C ALA A 306 -14.87 8.09 -5.77
N ALA A 307 -16.03 8.76 -5.76
CA ALA A 307 -16.21 9.95 -4.92
C ALA A 307 -16.07 9.64 -3.42
N HIS A 308 -16.64 8.51 -2.99
CA HIS A 308 -16.52 8.04 -1.61
C HIS A 308 -15.07 7.67 -1.27
N TYR A 309 -14.41 6.91 -2.14
CA TYR A 309 -13.01 6.54 -1.99
C TYR A 309 -12.13 7.77 -1.75
N PHE A 310 -12.13 8.74 -2.68
CA PHE A 310 -11.23 9.89 -2.58
C PHE A 310 -11.58 10.80 -1.38
N SER A 311 -12.86 10.95 -1.05
CA SER A 311 -13.29 11.71 0.13
C SER A 311 -12.74 11.12 1.43
N GLU A 312 -12.78 9.80 1.57
CA GLU A 312 -12.25 9.09 2.73
C GLU A 312 -10.72 9.14 2.77
N VAL A 313 -10.04 9.02 1.63
CA VAL A 313 -8.58 9.22 1.54
C VAL A 313 -8.20 10.62 2.04
N ILE A 314 -8.87 11.66 1.54
CA ILE A 314 -8.66 13.05 1.94
C ILE A 314 -8.93 13.22 3.44
N SER A 315 -10.03 12.68 3.94
CA SER A 315 -10.39 12.72 5.36
C SER A 315 -9.30 12.08 6.23
N ALA A 316 -8.82 10.90 5.84
CA ALA A 316 -7.79 10.15 6.57
C ALA A 316 -6.45 10.90 6.64
N TYR A 317 -5.99 11.51 5.54
CA TYR A 317 -4.80 12.35 5.55
C TYR A 317 -5.00 13.63 6.36
N ARG A 318 -6.16 14.29 6.23
CA ARG A 318 -6.46 15.51 6.98
C ARG A 318 -6.50 15.24 8.49
N SER A 319 -7.04 14.11 8.93
CA SER A 319 -7.10 13.72 10.34
C SER A 319 -5.81 13.06 10.84
N LEU A 320 -4.79 12.91 9.99
CA LEU A 320 -3.55 12.17 10.28
C LEU A 320 -3.78 10.71 10.68
N LEU A 321 -4.93 10.13 10.30
CA LEU A 321 -5.13 8.67 10.34
C LEU A 321 -4.19 7.99 9.34
N ARG A 322 -3.87 8.70 8.26
CA ARG A 322 -2.81 8.35 7.32
C ARG A 322 -1.78 9.48 7.25
N LEU A 323 -0.52 9.09 7.12
CA LEU A 323 0.59 10.00 6.90
C LEU A 323 1.15 9.77 5.50
N PRO A 324 1.47 10.81 4.74
CA PRO A 324 2.24 10.64 3.50
C PRO A 324 3.65 10.10 3.85
N ILE A 325 4.32 9.42 2.91
CA ILE A 325 5.66 8.80 3.07
C ILE A 325 5.70 7.47 3.81
N VAL A 326 4.76 7.22 4.72
CA VAL A 326 4.67 5.90 5.35
C VAL A 326 3.96 4.96 4.38
N ASP A 327 4.55 3.77 4.17
CA ASP A 327 3.96 2.73 3.33
C ASP A 327 2.47 2.56 3.68
N PRO A 328 1.54 2.57 2.71
CA PRO A 328 0.11 2.40 2.97
C PRO A 328 -0.16 1.17 3.85
N ASP A 329 0.55 0.06 3.60
CA ASP A 329 0.38 -1.21 4.30
C ASP A 329 0.89 -1.12 5.75
N ARG A 330 1.80 -0.18 6.05
CA ARG A 330 2.36 0.07 7.40
C ARG A 330 1.75 1.28 8.11
N SER A 331 0.88 2.00 7.41
CA SER A 331 0.18 3.16 7.93
C SER A 331 -1.10 2.78 8.67
N ASP A 332 -1.68 1.60 8.40
CA ASP A 332 -2.93 1.16 9.03
C ASP A 332 -2.74 1.00 10.56
N PRO A 333 -3.41 1.81 11.40
CA PRO A 333 -3.32 1.66 12.85
C PRO A 333 -3.91 0.35 13.38
N LYS A 334 -4.63 -0.42 12.54
CA LYS A 334 -5.25 -1.71 12.91
C LYS A 334 -4.42 -2.92 12.49
N GLU A 335 -3.48 -2.76 11.56
CA GLU A 335 -2.56 -3.85 11.25
C GLU A 335 -1.43 -3.83 12.29
N GLU A 336 -1.31 -4.93 13.04
CA GLU A 336 -0.05 -5.19 13.74
C GLU A 336 1.05 -5.23 12.68
N PRO A 337 2.18 -4.54 12.89
CA PRO A 337 3.29 -4.56 11.95
C PRO A 337 3.61 -6.01 11.62
N GLN A 338 3.27 -6.43 10.40
CA GLN A 338 3.66 -7.76 9.96
C GLN A 338 5.17 -7.67 9.83
N HIS A 339 5.87 -8.25 10.80
CA HIS A 339 7.29 -8.50 10.71
C HIS A 339 7.48 -9.47 9.55
N HIS A 340 7.57 -8.96 8.32
CA HIS A 340 8.22 -9.69 7.25
C HIS A 340 9.64 -9.88 7.75
N SER A 341 9.96 -11.10 8.19
CA SER A 341 11.23 -11.45 8.82
C SER A 341 12.44 -11.23 7.90
N SER A 342 12.20 -10.79 6.67
CA SER A 342 13.21 -10.49 5.65
C SER A 342 13.65 -9.03 5.62
N TYR A 343 12.95 -8.08 6.27
CA TYR A 343 13.47 -6.71 6.32
C TYR A 343 14.49 -6.56 7.43
N PRO A 344 15.63 -5.91 7.15
CA PRO A 344 16.58 -5.53 8.18
C PRO A 344 15.91 -4.70 9.30
N ILE A 345 16.34 -4.91 10.54
CA ILE A 345 15.76 -4.25 11.73
C ILE A 345 15.89 -2.72 11.64
N TRP A 346 16.98 -2.22 11.07
CA TRP A 346 17.21 -0.80 10.89
C TRP A 346 16.12 -0.13 10.04
N MET A 347 15.61 -0.81 9.00
CA MET A 347 14.57 -0.26 8.12
C MET A 347 13.24 -0.11 8.84
N ILE A 348 12.85 -1.11 9.63
CA ILE A 348 11.64 -1.07 10.45
C ILE A 348 11.73 0.05 11.49
N THR A 349 12.92 0.24 12.07
CA THR A 349 13.19 1.27 13.07
C THR A 349 13.13 2.66 12.46
N GLU A 350 13.75 2.86 11.29
CA GLU A 350 13.73 4.11 10.51
C GLU A 350 12.29 4.54 10.23
N GLU A 351 11.48 3.65 9.64
CA GLU A 351 10.09 3.96 9.28
C GLU A 351 9.22 4.30 10.50
N ARG A 352 9.39 3.56 11.61
CA ARG A 352 8.68 3.85 12.86
C ARG A 352 9.06 5.23 13.41
N GLU A 353 10.35 5.54 13.42
CA GLU A 353 10.85 6.83 13.87
C GLU A 353 10.36 7.97 12.96
N GLU A 354 10.37 7.77 11.64
CA GLU A 354 9.79 8.72 10.67
C GLU A 354 8.31 8.96 10.96
N LYS A 355 7.50 7.90 11.12
CA LYS A 355 6.06 7.97 11.40
C LYS A 355 5.77 8.75 12.68
N GLU A 356 6.42 8.40 13.78
CA GLU A 356 6.23 9.06 15.09
C GLU A 356 6.67 10.52 15.04
N THR A 357 7.81 10.80 14.43
CA THR A 357 8.34 12.17 14.27
C THR A 357 7.41 13.04 13.43
N LEU A 358 6.95 12.52 12.29
CA LEU A 358 6.08 13.25 11.37
C LEU A 358 4.74 13.61 12.05
N LEU A 359 4.11 12.67 12.75
CA LEU A 359 2.88 12.90 13.51
C LEU A 359 3.05 13.99 14.58
N ASN A 360 4.16 13.94 15.31
CA ASN A 360 4.49 14.92 16.35
C ASN A 360 4.73 16.31 15.75
N LEU A 361 5.44 16.39 14.62
CA LEU A 361 5.68 17.65 13.92
C LEU A 361 4.40 18.27 13.38
N TYR A 362 3.49 17.47 12.82
CA TYR A 362 2.18 17.97 12.37
C TYR A 362 1.40 18.63 13.51
N ARG A 363 1.29 17.94 14.65
CA ARG A 363 0.62 18.46 15.84
C ARG A 363 1.30 19.71 16.38
N ALA A 364 2.63 19.69 16.51
CA ALA A 364 3.41 20.81 17.03
C ALA A 364 3.28 22.05 16.13
N CYS A 365 3.20 21.86 14.82
CA CYS A 365 3.05 22.94 13.84
C CYS A 365 1.58 23.34 13.58
N GLY A 366 0.63 22.79 14.35
CA GLY A 366 -0.77 23.24 14.37
C GLY A 366 -1.66 22.69 13.27
N TRP A 367 -1.32 21.55 12.65
CA TRP A 367 -2.19 20.92 11.66
C TRP A 367 -3.52 20.43 12.27
N PRO A 368 -4.68 20.58 11.58
CA PRO A 368 -4.86 21.25 10.29
C PRO A 368 -5.17 22.75 10.39
N ASP A 369 -5.57 23.27 11.56
CA ASP A 369 -6.23 24.58 11.67
C ASP A 369 -5.26 25.77 11.79
N GLN A 370 -4.21 25.64 12.61
CA GLN A 370 -3.20 26.68 12.87
C GLN A 370 -1.88 26.35 12.18
N TRP A 371 -1.98 25.86 10.94
CA TRP A 371 -0.89 25.22 10.25
C TRP A 371 0.26 26.17 9.90
N ARG A 372 1.46 25.87 10.40
CA ARG A 372 2.69 26.62 10.13
C ARG A 372 3.58 25.83 9.17
N ARG A 373 3.15 25.76 7.90
CA ARG A 373 3.81 24.98 6.82
C ARG A 373 5.32 25.18 6.74
N ALA A 374 5.78 26.44 6.69
CA ALA A 374 7.20 26.74 6.54
C ALA A 374 8.05 26.24 7.73
N GLU A 375 7.51 26.34 8.95
CA GLU A 375 8.15 25.80 10.16
C GLU A 375 8.22 24.28 10.11
N PHE A 376 7.12 23.62 9.72
CA PHE A 376 7.07 22.18 9.55
C PHE A 376 8.09 21.67 8.53
N VAL A 377 8.10 22.25 7.32
CA VAL A 377 9.02 21.82 6.25
C VAL A 377 10.47 21.93 6.73
N ALA A 378 10.85 23.06 7.36
CA ALA A 378 12.20 23.23 7.90
C ALA A 378 12.55 22.17 8.96
N LYS A 379 11.65 21.89 9.90
CA LYS A 379 11.86 20.88 10.95
C LYS A 379 11.92 19.46 10.38
N TRP A 380 11.03 19.13 9.45
CA TRP A 380 10.97 17.81 8.83
C TRP A 380 12.21 17.53 7.99
N THR A 381 12.71 18.49 7.22
CA THR A 381 13.97 18.34 6.46
C THR A 381 15.15 17.99 7.36
N VAL A 382 15.27 18.63 8.52
CA VAL A 382 16.33 18.33 9.51
C VAL A 382 16.12 16.93 10.10
N ALA A 383 14.92 16.65 10.61
CA ALA A 383 14.62 15.37 11.26
C ALA A 383 14.82 14.18 10.31
N LYS A 384 14.33 14.27 9.07
CA LYS A 384 14.48 13.22 8.05
C LYS A 384 15.96 12.92 7.75
N LYS A 385 16.82 13.95 7.71
CA LYS A 385 18.27 13.76 7.51
C LYS A 385 18.90 13.02 8.68
N GLU A 386 18.50 13.37 9.90
CA GLU A 386 19.02 12.73 11.12
C GLU A 386 18.58 11.27 11.25
N ILE A 387 17.30 10.98 10.97
CA ILE A 387 16.74 9.62 10.98
C ILE A 387 17.50 8.73 9.98
N ARG A 388 17.66 9.18 8.73
CA ARG A 388 18.43 8.47 7.69
C ARG A 388 19.90 8.26 8.06
N ALA A 389 20.52 9.22 8.73
CA ALA A 389 21.90 9.08 9.18
C ALA A 389 22.04 7.98 10.24
N ARG A 390 21.09 7.91 11.19
CA ARG A 390 21.04 6.82 12.18
C ARG A 390 20.76 5.47 11.54
N ALA A 391 19.81 5.40 10.60
CA ALA A 391 19.47 4.17 9.89
C ALA A 391 20.68 3.61 9.14
N ARG A 392 21.47 4.47 8.48
CA ARG A 392 22.72 4.07 7.80
C ARG A 392 23.78 3.54 8.78
N GLN A 393 23.97 4.20 9.92
CA GLN A 393 24.91 3.73 10.95
C GLN A 393 24.50 2.36 11.50
N ALA A 394 23.20 2.14 11.68
CA ALA A 394 22.68 0.84 12.11
C ALA A 394 22.89 -0.24 11.04
N GLN A 395 22.69 0.11 9.76
CA GLN A 395 22.98 -0.80 8.65
C GLN A 395 24.46 -1.22 8.63
N GLU A 396 25.39 -0.28 8.76
CA GLU A 396 26.83 -0.56 8.80
C GLU A 396 27.20 -1.51 9.96
N GLN A 397 26.58 -1.33 11.13
CA GLN A 397 26.78 -2.20 12.31
C GLN A 397 26.22 -3.61 12.13
N ASP A 398 25.06 -3.74 11.48
CA ASP A 398 24.47 -5.04 11.17
C ASP A 398 25.34 -5.83 10.18
N GLU A 399 25.90 -5.15 9.16
CA GLU A 399 26.80 -5.76 8.16
C GLU A 399 28.13 -6.22 8.77
N ASP A 400 28.68 -5.48 9.74
CA ASP A 400 29.90 -5.88 10.46
C ASP A 400 29.66 -7.02 11.46
N GLY A 401 28.44 -7.18 11.97
CA GLY A 401 28.06 -8.19 12.97
C GLY A 401 27.87 -9.61 12.42
N ASP A 402 27.53 -9.74 11.13
CA ASP A 402 27.31 -11.03 10.45
C ASP A 402 28.61 -11.62 9.86
N GLY A 403 29.76 -10.99 10.10
CA GLY A 403 31.08 -11.50 9.79
C GLY A 403 31.46 -12.73 10.63
N PHE A 404 30.92 -13.90 10.25
CA PHE A 404 31.30 -15.28 10.61
C PHE A 404 32.44 -15.44 11.63
N ASP A 405 32.06 -15.86 12.84
CA ASP A 405 32.93 -16.55 13.83
C ASP A 405 32.63 -18.06 13.84
#